data_AF-A0A7W9H2P7-F1
#
_entry.id   AF-A0A7W9H2P7-F1
#
_cell.length_a   1.000
_cell.length_b   1.000
_cell.length_c   1.000
_cell.angle_alpha   90.00
_cell.angle_beta   90.00
_cell.angle_gamma   90.00
#
_symmetry.space_group_name_H-M   'P 1'
#
loop_
_entity.id
_entity.type
_entity.pdbx_description
1 polymer ?
#
loop_
_entity_poly.entity_id
_entity_poly.type
_entity_poly.pdbx_seq_one_letter_code
_entity_poly.pdbx_strand_id
1 'polypeptide(L)'
;MPVFTRFSESPQPGASGAGTERDEREEAVSAEVQTPAPRSRLTHLRTWRTRHPRAARALHLTTNALAAALVLGALLLPNTLAAVEPDRFARIPAEAVIGAVVTLVLPRRPRLVAAVLYGLGLTALTTVNLLDMGFNEYLGRGFNAALDWDLLPDAQAYVEDTLGGGVATAAAVGAVVLVLLVAAVMVAATIRLAGVLSRHRVRAAKGALLAGTVWVTCAALGLTLFGGPIASERGAGALRVHAQRTVDSLRDEAAFAQEAKADTFGNTPPDQLLPDLRGKDVIFTFIESYGRSALEDPVMAPGVGRTLDTGTEALAKAGFDARSGWLTSATFGGSSWLGHSTAMSGLWIDNQRRYRTVTAGDHLTLTKAFQKTGAWDTVGVMPGVQKGWPEEKWYGLDKLYDAFDLGYRGPKFSWSTMPDQYALEAFQRQVHGKQRDKPLMSFVILTSSHQPWAPLPKLVGWDELGDGSVFGAIEKAGKKASNVITDTTRSRQEYARSIQYSVTSLTQWLERYGTDDTVLVFLGDHQPMARVSGNRAGRDVPVSIVAKDPKVLDKVADWNWTEGLRPDRDAPVWKMSAFRDRFLKAYGSTPHASGG
;
A
#
# COMPACT_ATOMS: atom_id res chain seq x y z
N MET A 1 -30.72 -8.14 4.02
CA MET A 1 -31.85 -8.88 4.63
C MET A 1 -31.40 -10.30 4.89
N PRO A 2 -31.37 -10.81 6.13
CA PRO A 2 -30.79 -12.12 6.43
C PRO A 2 -31.87 -13.18 6.66
N VAL A 3 -31.62 -14.42 6.23
CA VAL A 3 -32.40 -15.60 6.66
C VAL A 3 -31.42 -16.67 7.14
N PHE A 4 -31.53 -16.96 8.44
CA PHE A 4 -30.98 -18.14 9.12
C PHE A 4 -31.87 -19.35 8.86
N THR A 5 -31.28 -20.55 8.83
CA THR A 5 -32.01 -21.78 9.16
C THR A 5 -31.13 -22.73 9.99
N ARG A 6 -31.64 -23.05 11.18
CA ARG A 6 -31.27 -24.18 12.05
C ARG A 6 -31.99 -25.44 11.56
N PHE A 7 -31.41 -26.60 11.82
CA PHE A 7 -32.17 -27.85 11.97
C PHE A 7 -31.63 -28.63 13.17
N SER A 8 -32.56 -29.17 13.97
CA SER A 8 -32.33 -30.15 15.02
C SER A 8 -33.10 -31.45 14.72
N GLU A 9 -32.72 -32.47 15.48
CA GLU A 9 -33.43 -33.69 15.88
C GLU A 9 -33.06 -35.04 15.22
N SER A 10 -32.98 -36.01 16.15
CA SER A 10 -32.43 -37.38 16.13
C SER A 10 -33.47 -38.43 15.64
N PRO A 11 -33.28 -39.79 15.70
CA PRO A 11 -33.12 -40.59 16.94
C PRO A 11 -32.27 -41.91 16.85
N GLN A 12 -32.05 -42.57 18.01
CA GLN A 12 -31.42 -43.91 18.21
C GLN A 12 -32.31 -45.11 17.76
N PRO A 13 -31.81 -46.37 17.76
CA PRO A 13 -31.92 -47.32 18.91
C PRO A 13 -30.68 -48.27 19.06
N GLY A 14 -30.43 -49.12 20.07
CA GLY A 14 -31.05 -49.50 21.34
C GLY A 14 -30.32 -50.75 21.93
N ALA A 15 -30.66 -51.10 23.18
CA ALA A 15 -30.49 -52.39 23.91
C ALA A 15 -29.06 -52.93 24.19
N SER A 16 -28.74 -53.66 25.28
CA SER A 16 -29.30 -54.00 26.60
C SER A 16 -28.28 -54.96 27.25
N GLY A 17 -28.07 -54.96 28.57
CA GLY A 17 -27.35 -56.05 29.24
C GLY A 17 -27.03 -55.75 30.71
N ALA A 18 -27.87 -56.26 31.61
CA ALA A 18 -27.80 -56.10 33.04
C ALA A 18 -26.86 -57.13 33.72
N GLY A 19 -26.29 -56.73 34.86
CA GLY A 19 -25.57 -57.59 35.80
C GLY A 19 -25.30 -56.86 37.11
N THR A 20 -26.17 -57.12 38.09
CA THR A 20 -26.05 -56.98 39.57
C THR A 20 -24.61 -57.17 40.10
N GLU A 21 -24.11 -56.55 41.17
CA GLU A 21 -24.68 -56.37 42.51
C GLU A 21 -23.64 -55.64 43.41
N ARG A 22 -24.12 -54.95 44.46
CA ARG A 22 -23.49 -54.60 45.76
C ARG A 22 -23.38 -53.12 46.10
N ASP A 23 -24.24 -52.80 47.08
CA ASP A 23 -24.17 -51.77 48.11
C ASP A 23 -22.76 -51.27 48.44
N GLU A 24 -22.61 -49.95 48.46
CA GLU A 24 -22.03 -49.27 49.62
C GLU A 24 -22.58 -47.83 49.69
N ARG A 25 -23.11 -47.49 50.87
CA ARG A 25 -23.60 -46.15 51.24
C ARG A 25 -22.44 -45.17 51.25
N GLU A 26 -22.61 -43.99 50.66
CA GLU A 26 -22.04 -42.78 51.24
C GLU A 26 -22.77 -41.50 50.78
N GLU A 27 -22.82 -40.56 51.71
CA GLU A 27 -23.73 -39.43 51.80
C GLU A 27 -23.54 -38.37 50.72
N ALA A 28 -24.67 -37.78 50.33
CA ALA A 28 -24.72 -36.60 49.49
C ALA A 28 -24.08 -35.39 50.20
N VAL A 29 -23.03 -34.83 49.61
CA VAL A 29 -22.64 -33.42 49.80
C VAL A 29 -22.51 -32.77 48.45
N SER A 30 -23.46 -31.90 48.16
CA SER A 30 -23.50 -31.03 46.99
C SER A 30 -22.33 -30.04 47.05
N ALA A 31 -21.28 -30.28 46.26
CA ALA A 31 -20.22 -29.30 46.05
C ALA A 31 -20.70 -28.22 45.08
N GLU A 32 -21.31 -27.17 45.65
CA GLU A 32 -21.56 -25.91 44.96
C GLU A 32 -20.20 -25.28 44.59
N VAL A 33 -19.80 -25.37 43.32
CA VAL A 33 -18.58 -24.70 42.81
C VAL A 33 -18.86 -23.19 42.77
N GLN A 34 -18.65 -22.53 43.91
CA GLN A 34 -18.66 -21.07 43.99
C GLN A 34 -17.45 -20.53 43.24
N THR A 35 -17.70 -20.00 42.05
CA THR A 35 -16.72 -19.14 41.36
C THR A 35 -16.44 -17.93 42.25
N PRO A 36 -15.17 -17.64 42.60
CA PRO A 36 -14.88 -16.59 43.57
C PRO A 36 -15.27 -15.22 43.01
N ALA A 37 -16.25 -14.60 43.65
CA ALA A 37 -16.68 -13.23 43.35
C ALA A 37 -15.48 -12.25 43.36
N PRO A 38 -15.48 -11.20 42.53
CA PRO A 38 -14.35 -10.26 42.36
C PRO A 38 -13.86 -9.59 43.68
N ARG A 39 -14.70 -9.61 44.73
CA ARG A 39 -14.36 -9.12 46.08
C ARG A 39 -13.30 -9.99 46.79
N SER A 40 -13.26 -11.31 46.55
CA SER A 40 -12.30 -12.22 47.19
C SER A 40 -10.87 -12.07 46.64
N ARG A 41 -10.73 -11.74 45.34
CA ARG A 41 -9.42 -11.47 44.72
C ARG A 41 -8.78 -10.19 45.25
N LEU A 42 -9.59 -9.15 45.52
CA LEU A 42 -9.11 -7.88 46.07
C LEU A 42 -8.67 -8.00 47.53
N THR A 43 -9.36 -8.81 48.34
CA THR A 43 -8.94 -9.11 49.72
C THR A 43 -7.66 -9.95 49.72
N HIS A 44 -7.55 -10.96 48.84
CA HIS A 44 -6.34 -11.78 48.70
C HIS A 44 -5.09 -10.96 48.29
N LEU A 45 -5.26 -10.01 47.36
CA LEU A 45 -4.20 -9.07 46.96
C LEU A 45 -3.81 -8.10 48.09
N ARG A 46 -4.78 -7.68 48.92
CA ARG A 46 -4.51 -6.84 50.10
C ARG A 46 -3.72 -7.61 51.16
N THR A 47 -4.13 -8.84 51.47
CA THR A 47 -3.43 -9.71 52.42
C THR A 47 -2.04 -10.14 51.94
N TRP A 48 -1.84 -10.33 50.64
CA TRP A 48 -0.51 -10.60 50.06
C TRP A 48 0.41 -9.37 50.17
N ARG A 49 -0.10 -8.16 49.89
CA ARG A 49 0.65 -6.90 50.01
C ARG A 49 1.11 -6.60 51.44
N THR A 50 0.30 -6.97 52.44
CA THR A 50 0.67 -6.85 53.85
C THR A 50 1.67 -7.91 54.29
N ARG A 51 1.65 -9.11 53.68
CA ARG A 51 2.60 -10.20 53.97
C ARG A 51 3.97 -10.04 53.29
N HIS A 52 4.04 -9.38 52.13
CA HIS A 52 5.29 -9.16 51.38
C HIS A 52 5.52 -7.68 51.04
N PRO A 53 5.84 -6.82 52.03
CA PRO A 53 5.92 -5.37 51.84
C PRO A 53 7.03 -4.95 50.86
N ARG A 54 8.16 -5.69 50.83
CA ARG A 54 9.27 -5.44 49.89
C ARG A 54 8.86 -5.75 48.44
N ALA A 55 8.20 -6.89 48.21
CA ALA A 55 7.71 -7.28 46.88
C ALA A 55 6.59 -6.34 46.38
N ALA A 56 5.68 -5.94 47.27
CA ALA A 56 4.63 -4.98 46.94
C ALA A 56 5.19 -3.59 46.59
N ARG A 57 6.24 -3.14 47.30
CA ARG A 57 6.94 -1.88 47.00
C ARG A 57 7.70 -1.97 45.67
N ALA A 58 8.42 -3.06 45.43
CA ALA A 58 9.12 -3.30 44.17
C ALA A 58 8.15 -3.29 43.00
N LEU A 59 7.05 -4.05 43.07
CA LEU A 59 5.99 -4.08 42.05
C LEU A 59 5.36 -2.69 41.81
N HIS A 60 5.14 -1.91 42.86
CA HIS A 60 4.60 -0.57 42.73
C HIS A 60 5.58 0.39 42.04
N LEU A 61 6.88 0.29 42.33
CA LEU A 61 7.92 1.10 41.71
C LEU A 61 8.16 0.69 40.26
N THR A 62 8.23 -0.60 39.95
CA THR A 62 8.40 -1.10 38.59
C THR A 62 7.22 -0.72 37.70
N THR A 63 5.99 -0.87 38.18
CA THR A 63 4.80 -0.44 37.40
C THR A 63 4.74 1.07 37.19
N ASN A 64 5.24 1.89 38.13
CA ASN A 64 5.37 3.33 37.91
C ASN A 64 6.42 3.66 36.85
N ALA A 65 7.58 3.00 36.92
CA ALA A 65 8.66 3.19 35.95
C ALA A 65 8.21 2.77 34.54
N LEU A 66 7.51 1.63 34.41
CA LEU A 66 6.93 1.17 33.15
C LEU A 66 5.87 2.13 32.61
N ALA A 67 4.99 2.67 33.47
CA ALA A 67 4.01 3.67 33.05
C ALA A 67 4.68 4.96 32.56
N ALA A 68 5.74 5.42 33.23
CA ALA A 68 6.51 6.58 32.80
C ALA A 68 7.24 6.31 31.48
N ALA A 69 7.88 5.13 31.33
CA ALA A 69 8.55 4.72 30.12
C ALA A 69 7.59 4.62 28.93
N LEU A 70 6.38 4.08 29.12
CA LEU A 70 5.34 4.03 28.09
C LEU A 70 4.91 5.43 27.63
N VAL A 71 4.63 6.34 28.56
CA VAL A 71 4.19 7.70 28.24
C VAL A 71 5.30 8.51 27.56
N LEU A 72 6.54 8.44 28.05
CA LEU A 72 7.68 9.10 27.43
C LEU A 72 8.00 8.49 26.06
N GLY A 73 7.94 7.16 25.94
CA GLY A 73 8.11 6.45 24.69
C GLY A 73 7.09 6.89 23.64
N ALA A 74 5.81 7.01 24.02
CA ALA A 74 4.75 7.49 23.12
C ALA A 74 4.94 8.94 22.67
N LEU A 75 5.36 9.83 23.57
CA LEU A 75 5.63 11.24 23.25
C LEU A 75 6.82 11.43 22.31
N LEU A 76 7.84 10.59 22.44
CA LEU A 76 9.08 10.70 21.69
C LEU A 76 9.11 9.79 20.45
N LEU A 77 8.11 8.91 20.29
CA LEU A 77 8.01 7.95 19.20
C LEU A 77 8.16 8.67 17.85
N PRO A 78 9.14 8.28 17.03
CA PRO A 78 9.25 8.79 15.68
C PRO A 78 8.08 8.41 14.78
N ASN A 79 7.95 9.05 13.63
CA ASN A 79 6.91 8.72 12.64
C ASN A 79 7.49 8.01 11.40
N THR A 80 8.78 7.67 11.41
CA THR A 80 9.44 6.84 10.40
C THR A 80 10.29 5.77 11.08
N LEU A 81 10.36 4.58 10.48
CA LEU A 81 11.14 3.46 11.05
C LEU A 81 12.63 3.79 11.13
N ALA A 82 13.17 4.45 10.11
CA ALA A 82 14.57 4.84 10.07
C ALA A 82 14.98 5.85 11.16
N ALA A 83 14.02 6.57 11.74
CA ALA A 83 14.29 7.54 12.81
C ALA A 83 14.15 6.95 14.23
N VAL A 84 13.84 5.65 14.36
CA VAL A 84 13.75 4.96 15.66
C VAL A 84 15.15 4.66 16.18
N GLU A 85 15.75 5.66 16.78
CA GLU A 85 17.10 5.60 17.35
C GLU A 85 17.05 5.86 18.88
N PRO A 86 17.91 5.21 19.68
CA PRO A 86 17.89 5.36 21.15
C PRO A 86 18.07 6.79 21.65
N ASP A 87 18.83 7.63 20.93
CA ASP A 87 19.09 9.04 21.27
C ASP A 87 17.80 9.89 21.22
N ARG A 88 16.84 9.53 20.37
CA ARG A 88 15.55 10.24 20.26
C ARG A 88 14.73 10.13 21.54
N PHE A 89 14.93 9.06 22.31
CA PHE A 89 14.25 8.82 23.58
C PHE A 89 14.95 9.48 24.78
N ALA A 90 16.13 10.08 24.59
CA ALA A 90 16.85 10.80 25.64
C ALA A 90 16.41 12.27 25.81
N ARG A 91 15.45 12.74 25.00
CA ARG A 91 14.97 14.12 24.95
C ARG A 91 13.96 14.41 26.06
N ILE A 92 13.80 15.69 26.41
CA ILE A 92 12.79 16.14 27.37
C ILE A 92 11.57 16.65 26.57
N PRO A 93 10.44 15.93 26.55
CA PRO A 93 9.24 16.39 25.86
C PRO A 93 8.53 17.46 26.68
N ALA A 94 8.29 18.63 26.08
CA ALA A 94 7.56 19.75 26.68
C ALA A 94 6.16 19.31 27.16
N GLU A 95 5.53 18.42 26.41
CA GLU A 95 4.20 17.90 26.68
C GLU A 95 4.13 17.12 28.00
N ALA A 96 5.21 16.39 28.36
CA ALA A 96 5.29 15.73 29.66
C ALA A 96 5.38 16.73 30.82
N VAL A 97 6.12 17.83 30.62
CA VAL A 97 6.25 18.91 31.62
C VAL A 97 4.90 19.61 31.81
N ILE A 98 4.24 19.98 30.71
CA ILE A 98 2.90 20.60 30.73
C ILE A 98 1.89 19.66 31.40
N GLY A 99 1.85 18.39 31.01
CA GLY A 99 0.97 17.39 31.61
C GLY A 99 1.18 17.25 33.12
N ALA A 100 2.44 17.30 33.58
CA ALA A 100 2.75 17.27 35.00
C ALA A 100 2.25 18.52 35.75
N VAL A 101 2.44 19.73 35.18
CA VAL A 101 1.97 21.00 35.76
C VAL A 101 0.44 21.01 35.85
N VAL A 102 -0.27 20.72 34.76
CA VAL A 102 -1.75 20.68 34.71
C VAL A 102 -2.30 19.74 35.78
N THR A 103 -1.67 18.56 35.93
CA THR A 103 -2.08 17.56 36.93
C THR A 103 -1.90 18.03 38.37
N LEU A 104 -0.89 18.86 38.64
CA LEU A 104 -0.61 19.38 39.98
C LEU A 104 -1.58 20.49 40.39
N VAL A 105 -2.03 21.31 39.43
CA VAL A 105 -2.94 22.44 39.65
C VAL A 105 -4.40 21.98 39.80
N LEU A 106 -4.82 20.95 39.05
CA LEU A 106 -6.23 20.54 39.00
C LEU A 106 -6.72 19.79 40.27
N PRO A 107 -8.00 20.02 40.68
CA PRO A 107 -8.65 19.24 41.73
C PRO A 107 -8.98 17.82 41.26
N ARG A 108 -9.36 16.94 42.19
CA ARG A 108 -9.40 15.48 41.98
C ARG A 108 -10.24 15.04 40.77
N ARG A 109 -11.42 15.62 40.54
CA ARG A 109 -12.32 15.25 39.43
C ARG A 109 -11.80 15.76 38.07
N PRO A 110 -11.55 17.08 37.87
CA PRO A 110 -10.94 17.57 36.63
C PRO A 110 -9.60 16.93 36.28
N ARG A 111 -8.76 16.61 37.28
CA ARG A 111 -7.50 15.91 37.07
C ARG A 111 -7.68 14.52 36.47
N LEU A 112 -8.71 13.78 36.90
CA LEU A 112 -9.00 12.47 36.34
C LEU A 112 -9.40 12.60 34.87
N VAL A 113 -10.28 13.57 34.57
CA VAL A 113 -10.70 13.86 33.18
C VAL A 113 -9.49 14.26 32.33
N ALA A 114 -8.64 15.17 32.81
CA ALA A 114 -7.43 15.59 32.11
C ALA A 114 -6.47 14.41 31.86
N ALA A 115 -6.27 13.52 32.84
CA ALA A 115 -5.42 12.34 32.67
C ALA A 115 -6.00 11.35 31.64
N VAL A 116 -7.32 11.16 31.62
CA VAL A 116 -8.01 10.32 30.61
C VAL A 116 -7.85 10.93 29.23
N LEU A 117 -8.18 12.22 29.05
CA LEU A 117 -8.05 12.91 27.77
C LEU A 117 -6.62 12.91 27.26
N TYR A 118 -5.64 13.13 28.15
CA TYR A 118 -4.22 13.07 27.82
C TYR A 118 -3.81 11.66 27.37
N GLY A 119 -4.28 10.61 28.06
CA GLY A 119 -4.05 9.22 27.67
C GLY A 119 -4.64 8.89 26.30
N LEU A 120 -5.87 9.30 26.04
CA LEU A 120 -6.52 9.12 24.73
C LEU A 120 -5.80 9.89 23.61
N GLY A 121 -5.38 11.13 23.89
CA GLY A 121 -4.59 11.94 22.94
C GLY A 121 -3.24 11.28 22.60
N LEU A 122 -2.54 10.72 23.59
CA LEU A 122 -1.32 9.96 23.36
C LEU A 122 -1.56 8.68 22.56
N THR A 123 -2.68 7.99 22.80
CA THR A 123 -3.05 6.84 21.98
C THR A 123 -3.27 7.24 20.53
N ALA A 124 -4.05 8.30 20.28
CA ALA A 124 -4.27 8.80 18.92
C ALA A 124 -2.95 9.18 18.23
N LEU A 125 -2.08 9.93 18.91
CA LEU A 125 -0.77 10.31 18.38
C LEU A 125 0.11 9.09 18.09
N THR A 126 0.14 8.12 18.99
CA THR A 126 0.91 6.88 18.81
C THR A 126 0.38 6.09 17.61
N THR A 127 -0.94 5.94 17.49
CA THR A 127 -1.57 5.27 16.35
C THR A 127 -1.24 5.97 15.05
N VAL A 128 -1.34 7.31 14.99
CA VAL A 128 -0.98 8.09 13.79
C VAL A 128 0.50 7.94 13.46
N ASN A 129 1.40 7.97 14.44
CA ASN A 129 2.84 7.76 14.20
C ASN A 129 3.13 6.36 13.65
N LEU A 130 2.46 5.32 14.15
CA LEU A 130 2.59 3.96 13.63
C LEU A 130 2.02 3.82 12.21
N LEU A 131 0.90 4.49 11.92
CA LEU A 131 0.35 4.56 10.56
C LEU A 131 1.29 5.32 9.63
N ASP A 132 1.85 6.46 10.06
CA ASP A 132 2.89 7.20 9.32
C ASP A 132 4.09 6.29 9.01
N MET A 133 4.56 5.48 9.96
CA MET A 133 5.65 4.53 9.71
C MET A 133 5.29 3.54 8.60
N GLY A 134 4.09 2.95 8.67
CA GLY A 134 3.61 2.01 7.66
C GLY A 134 3.44 2.67 6.30
N PHE A 135 2.82 3.84 6.24
CA PHE A 135 2.60 4.60 5.01
C PHE A 135 3.91 5.09 4.38
N ASN A 136 4.91 5.47 5.17
CA ASN A 136 6.21 5.85 4.62
C ASN A 136 6.96 4.63 4.07
N GLU A 137 6.92 3.50 4.77
CA GLU A 137 7.56 2.25 4.34
C GLU A 137 6.92 1.70 3.05
N TYR A 138 5.58 1.67 2.99
CA TYR A 138 4.84 1.05 1.88
C TYR A 138 4.47 2.03 0.76
N LEU A 139 4.07 3.27 1.09
CA LEU A 139 3.52 4.23 0.13
C LEU A 139 4.41 5.47 -0.09
N GLY A 140 5.58 5.53 0.57
CA GLY A 140 6.55 6.62 0.41
C GLY A 140 5.99 8.00 0.77
N ARG A 141 4.98 8.07 1.65
CA ARG A 141 4.36 9.31 2.14
C ARG A 141 3.82 9.13 3.57
N GLY A 142 3.50 10.23 4.25
CA GLY A 142 2.80 10.17 5.54
C GLY A 142 1.32 9.81 5.39
N PHE A 143 0.75 9.27 6.47
CA PHE A 143 -0.68 9.04 6.62
C PHE A 143 -1.43 10.38 6.71
N ASN A 144 -2.60 10.42 6.09
CA ASN A 144 -3.54 11.50 6.11
C ASN A 144 -4.94 10.96 6.41
N ALA A 145 -5.40 11.16 7.64
CA ALA A 145 -6.69 10.63 8.10
C ALA A 145 -7.89 11.07 7.25
N ALA A 146 -7.82 12.23 6.59
CA ALA A 146 -8.91 12.75 5.77
C ALA A 146 -8.97 12.13 4.36
N LEU A 147 -7.87 11.56 3.87
CA LEU A 147 -7.78 10.96 2.54
C LEU A 147 -7.70 9.43 2.60
N ASP A 148 -6.98 8.90 3.59
CA ASP A 148 -6.55 7.50 3.60
C ASP A 148 -7.53 6.55 4.28
N TRP A 149 -8.56 7.08 4.96
CA TRP A 149 -9.62 6.24 5.51
C TRP A 149 -10.35 5.45 4.42
N ASP A 150 -10.41 6.02 3.22
CA ASP A 150 -11.02 5.41 2.04
C ASP A 150 -10.24 4.20 1.50
N LEU A 151 -8.97 4.02 1.90
CA LEU A 151 -8.13 2.88 1.52
C LEU A 151 -8.30 1.65 2.43
N LEU A 152 -9.02 1.78 3.56
CA LEU A 152 -9.19 0.65 4.49
C LEU A 152 -9.90 -0.56 3.86
N PRO A 153 -10.98 -0.39 3.06
CA PRO A 153 -11.58 -1.50 2.34
C PRO A 153 -10.61 -2.16 1.35
N ASP A 154 -9.79 -1.36 0.66
CA ASP A 154 -8.81 -1.85 -0.31
C ASP A 154 -7.69 -2.65 0.40
N ALA A 155 -7.23 -2.18 1.57
CA ALA A 155 -6.28 -2.91 2.40
C ALA A 155 -6.86 -4.23 2.95
N GLN A 156 -8.13 -4.25 3.34
CA GLN A 156 -8.81 -5.48 3.75
C GLN A 156 -8.98 -6.45 2.58
N ALA A 157 -9.38 -5.95 1.40
CA ALA A 157 -9.51 -6.75 0.19
C ALA A 157 -8.16 -7.37 -0.21
N TYR A 158 -7.07 -6.62 -0.10
CA TYR A 158 -5.73 -7.16 -0.32
C TYR A 158 -5.40 -8.37 0.59
N VAL A 159 -5.70 -8.27 1.89
CA VAL A 159 -5.49 -9.38 2.83
C VAL A 159 -6.41 -10.55 2.52
N GLU A 160 -7.67 -10.27 2.14
CA GLU A 160 -8.63 -11.29 1.74
C GLU A 160 -8.18 -12.03 0.48
N ASP A 161 -7.74 -11.31 -0.55
CA ASP A 161 -7.32 -11.88 -1.84
C ASP A 161 -6.01 -12.68 -1.71
N THR A 162 -5.17 -12.33 -0.73
CA THR A 162 -3.87 -12.97 -0.47
C THR A 162 -3.94 -14.14 0.52
N LEU A 163 -4.69 -13.99 1.63
CA LEU A 163 -4.70 -14.91 2.78
C LEU A 163 -6.09 -15.48 3.12
N GLY A 164 -7.15 -15.02 2.46
CA GLY A 164 -8.54 -15.45 2.65
C GLY A 164 -9.35 -14.58 3.63
N GLY A 165 -10.67 -14.57 3.46
CA GLY A 165 -11.59 -13.69 4.19
C GLY A 165 -11.64 -13.88 5.72
N GLY A 166 -11.39 -15.10 6.20
CA GLY A 166 -11.29 -15.38 7.64
C GLY A 166 -10.10 -14.68 8.30
N VAL A 167 -8.94 -14.70 7.64
CA VAL A 167 -7.73 -14.01 8.10
C VAL A 167 -7.91 -12.49 8.02
N ALA A 168 -8.50 -11.99 6.93
CA ALA A 168 -8.78 -10.57 6.77
C ALA A 168 -9.69 -10.03 7.89
N THR A 169 -10.77 -10.76 8.21
CA THR A 169 -11.69 -10.40 9.30
C THR A 169 -11.00 -10.44 10.66
N ALA A 170 -10.22 -11.50 10.93
CA ALA A 170 -9.47 -11.62 12.18
C ALA A 170 -8.42 -10.51 12.34
N ALA A 171 -7.74 -10.13 11.25
CA ALA A 171 -6.78 -9.03 11.24
C ALA A 171 -7.46 -7.69 11.51
N ALA A 172 -8.60 -7.42 10.88
CA ALA A 172 -9.38 -6.20 11.10
C ALA A 172 -9.87 -6.07 12.56
N VAL A 173 -10.48 -7.14 13.10
CA VAL A 173 -10.90 -7.18 14.51
C VAL A 173 -9.70 -7.06 15.45
N GLY A 174 -8.61 -7.77 15.15
CA GLY A 174 -7.37 -7.72 15.90
C GLY A 174 -6.78 -6.30 15.97
N ALA A 175 -6.79 -5.55 14.87
CA ALA A 175 -6.33 -4.17 14.82
C ALA A 175 -7.18 -3.26 15.71
N VAL A 176 -8.51 -3.38 15.67
CA VAL A 176 -9.43 -2.61 16.53
C VAL A 176 -9.19 -2.94 18.01
N VAL A 177 -9.12 -4.23 18.35
CA VAL A 177 -8.85 -4.68 19.73
C VAL A 177 -7.49 -4.17 20.20
N LEU A 178 -6.45 -4.20 19.36
CA LEU A 178 -5.13 -3.68 19.69
C LEU A 178 -5.18 -2.18 20.02
N VAL A 179 -5.86 -1.37 19.22
CA VAL A 179 -6.02 0.08 19.48
C VAL A 179 -6.74 0.31 20.81
N LEU A 180 -7.81 -0.45 21.10
CA LEU A 180 -8.54 -0.34 22.37
C LEU A 180 -7.69 -0.77 23.57
N LEU A 181 -6.87 -1.81 23.43
CA LEU A 181 -5.94 -2.24 24.47
C LEU A 181 -4.86 -1.19 24.71
N VAL A 182 -4.27 -0.61 23.67
CA VAL A 182 -3.31 0.49 23.77
C VAL A 182 -3.97 1.70 24.46
N ALA A 183 -5.22 2.04 24.11
CA ALA A 183 -5.99 3.09 24.77
C ALA A 183 -6.16 2.82 26.28
N ALA A 184 -6.59 1.62 26.64
CA ALA A 184 -6.82 1.23 28.02
C ALA A 184 -5.51 1.30 28.85
N VAL A 185 -4.41 0.77 28.31
CA VAL A 185 -3.10 0.77 28.98
C VAL A 185 -2.54 2.20 29.10
N MET A 186 -2.66 3.01 28.04
CA MET A 186 -2.18 4.40 28.05
C MET A 186 -2.95 5.25 29.06
N VAL A 187 -4.29 5.16 29.07
CA VAL A 187 -5.15 5.86 30.03
C VAL A 187 -4.87 5.38 31.46
N ALA A 188 -4.68 4.07 31.68
CA ALA A 188 -4.31 3.56 33.00
C ALA A 188 -2.94 4.09 33.46
N ALA A 189 -1.96 4.19 32.55
CA ALA A 189 -0.65 4.74 32.83
C ALA A 189 -0.72 6.23 33.20
N THR A 190 -1.44 7.05 32.43
CA THR A 190 -1.57 8.50 32.70
C THR A 190 -2.32 8.77 34.01
N ILE A 191 -3.40 8.04 34.29
CA ILE A 191 -4.12 8.13 35.58
C ILE A 191 -3.19 7.75 36.74
N ARG A 192 -2.38 6.68 36.57
CA ARG A 192 -1.43 6.22 37.58
C ARG A 192 -0.36 7.28 37.87
N LEU A 193 0.27 7.82 36.83
CA LEU A 193 1.27 8.89 36.95
C LEU A 193 0.67 10.13 37.59
N ALA A 194 -0.55 10.52 37.21
CA ALA A 194 -1.25 11.62 37.83
C ALA A 194 -1.51 11.39 39.32
N GLY A 195 -1.86 10.16 39.69
CA GLY A 195 -1.96 9.72 41.08
C GLY A 195 -0.64 9.87 41.83
N VAL A 196 0.49 9.46 41.25
CA VAL A 196 1.83 9.55 41.86
C VAL A 196 2.25 11.00 42.07
N LEU A 197 2.12 11.85 41.05
CA LEU A 197 2.42 13.28 41.12
C LEU A 197 1.58 13.97 42.21
N SER A 198 0.29 13.62 42.29
CA SER A 198 -0.61 14.19 43.29
C SER A 198 -0.36 13.74 44.73
N ARG A 199 0.26 12.58 44.94
CA ARG A 199 0.63 12.09 46.28
C ARG A 199 1.93 12.72 46.79
N HIS A 200 2.80 13.17 45.88
CA HIS A 200 4.10 13.75 46.19
C HIS A 200 4.22 15.19 45.68
N ARG A 201 3.16 16.00 45.85
CA ARG A 201 3.01 17.33 45.21
C ARG A 201 4.24 18.23 45.34
N VAL A 202 4.83 18.32 46.53
CA VAL A 202 5.99 19.19 46.77
C VAL A 202 7.22 18.76 45.96
N ARG A 203 7.52 17.46 45.92
CA ARG A 203 8.64 16.91 45.12
C ARG A 203 8.34 16.99 43.63
N ALA A 204 7.10 16.71 43.24
CA ALA A 204 6.64 16.79 41.86
C ALA A 204 6.68 18.23 41.32
N ALA A 205 6.29 19.22 42.12
CA ALA A 205 6.37 20.64 41.75
C ALA A 205 7.81 21.11 41.56
N LYS A 206 8.72 20.75 42.49
CA LYS A 206 10.17 21.03 42.33
C LYS A 206 10.76 20.36 41.09
N GLY A 207 10.40 19.09 40.84
CA GLY A 207 10.84 18.36 39.66
C GLY A 207 10.31 18.94 38.35
N ALA A 208 9.03 19.32 38.31
CA ALA A 208 8.41 19.95 37.14
C ALA A 208 9.02 21.34 36.87
N LEU A 209 9.28 22.13 37.92
CA LEU A 209 9.96 23.43 37.79
C LEU A 209 11.39 23.24 37.26
N LEU A 210 12.17 22.31 37.82
CA LEU A 210 13.51 22.01 37.34
C LEU A 210 13.51 21.53 35.88
N ALA A 211 12.62 20.58 35.54
CA ALA A 211 12.50 20.08 34.17
C ALA A 211 12.09 21.18 33.20
N GLY A 212 11.14 22.04 33.59
CA GLY A 212 10.72 23.20 32.80
C GLY A 212 11.84 24.22 32.60
N THR A 213 12.58 24.58 33.65
CA THR A 213 13.72 25.49 33.55
C THR A 213 14.84 24.91 32.69
N VAL A 214 15.20 23.64 32.88
CA VAL A 214 16.18 22.95 32.02
C VAL A 214 15.72 22.96 30.57
N TRP A 215 14.44 22.66 30.33
CA TRP A 215 13.85 22.68 28.99
C TRP A 215 13.95 24.06 28.34
N VAL A 216 13.52 25.13 29.04
CA VAL A 216 13.56 26.51 28.54
C VAL A 216 15.00 26.96 28.27
N THR A 217 15.93 26.66 29.19
CA THR A 217 17.35 26.98 29.01
C THR A 217 17.94 26.24 27.81
N CYS A 218 17.67 24.94 27.66
CA CYS A 218 18.12 24.18 26.50
C CYS A 218 17.52 24.69 25.18
N ALA A 219 16.24 25.07 25.18
CA ALA A 219 15.56 25.63 24.01
C ALA A 219 16.12 27.00 23.62
N ALA A 220 16.28 27.91 24.58
CA ALA A 220 16.77 29.28 24.35
C ALA A 220 18.23 29.30 23.89
N LEU A 221 19.06 28.39 24.39
CA LEU A 221 20.47 28.26 24.02
C LEU A 221 20.70 27.36 22.80
N GLY A 222 19.65 26.74 22.24
CA GLY A 222 19.76 25.83 21.10
C GLY A 222 20.62 24.59 21.38
N LEU A 223 20.65 24.11 22.64
CA LEU A 223 21.51 23.00 23.04
C LEU A 223 21.08 21.70 22.34
N THR A 224 22.06 21.04 21.72
CA THR A 224 21.88 19.75 21.05
C THR A 224 22.61 18.63 21.79
N LEU A 225 22.07 17.43 21.72
CA LEU A 225 22.66 16.19 22.21
C LEU A 225 22.47 15.13 21.13
N PHE A 226 23.56 14.44 20.76
CA PHE A 226 23.57 13.45 19.68
C PHE A 226 22.99 13.97 18.35
N GLY A 227 23.28 15.24 17.99
CA GLY A 227 22.88 15.82 16.70
C GLY A 227 21.43 16.33 16.63
N GLY A 228 20.69 16.40 17.75
CA GLY A 228 19.35 16.99 17.79
C GLY A 228 19.07 17.79 19.08
N PRO A 229 18.00 18.62 19.11
CA PRO A 229 17.70 19.47 20.26
C PRO A 229 17.29 18.64 21.49
N ILE A 230 17.78 19.04 22.66
CA ILE A 230 17.48 18.41 23.96
C ILE A 230 16.02 18.69 24.37
N ALA A 231 15.56 19.91 24.12
CA ALA A 231 14.19 20.37 24.31
C ALA A 231 13.33 19.97 23.11
N SER A 232 12.31 19.13 23.32
CA SER A 232 11.44 18.62 22.26
C SER A 232 9.99 19.10 22.41
N GLU A 233 9.37 19.59 21.34
CA GLU A 233 7.93 19.90 21.22
C GLU A 233 7.26 18.97 20.19
N ARG A 234 7.77 17.74 20.05
CA ARG A 234 7.43 16.85 18.94
C ARG A 234 5.94 16.51 18.87
N GLY A 235 5.29 16.26 20.00
CA GLY A 235 3.87 15.90 20.03
C GLY A 235 2.98 17.05 19.56
N ALA A 236 3.24 18.26 20.05
CA ALA A 236 2.53 19.47 19.62
C ALA A 236 2.84 19.83 18.16
N GLY A 237 4.11 19.72 17.75
CA GLY A 237 4.55 19.94 16.37
C GLY A 237 3.93 18.94 15.38
N ALA A 238 3.89 17.65 15.73
CA ALA A 238 3.24 16.62 14.93
C ALA A 238 1.75 16.90 14.76
N LEU A 239 1.04 17.20 15.85
CA LEU A 239 -0.38 17.57 15.79
C LEU A 239 -0.64 18.76 14.87
N ARG A 240 0.19 19.81 14.96
CA ARG A 240 0.11 20.99 14.09
C ARG A 240 0.32 20.63 12.62
N VAL A 241 1.35 19.81 12.32
CA VAL A 241 1.64 19.35 10.95
C VAL A 241 0.48 18.52 10.39
N HIS A 242 -0.10 17.61 11.17
CA HIS A 242 -1.24 16.81 10.73
C HIS A 242 -2.50 17.67 10.50
N ALA A 243 -2.77 18.64 11.38
CA ALA A 243 -3.89 19.55 11.24
C ALA A 243 -3.75 20.42 9.98
N GLN A 244 -2.58 21.02 9.76
CA GLN A 244 -2.29 21.82 8.58
C GLN A 244 -2.41 20.98 7.29
N ARG A 245 -1.79 19.79 7.27
CA ARG A 245 -1.88 18.85 6.14
C ARG A 245 -3.33 18.49 5.81
N THR A 246 -4.17 18.27 6.82
CA THR A 246 -5.58 17.95 6.61
C THR A 246 -6.31 19.09 5.92
N VAL A 247 -6.12 20.33 6.39
CA VAL A 247 -6.75 21.52 5.78
C VAL A 247 -6.25 21.74 4.36
N ASP A 248 -4.94 21.62 4.13
CA ASP A 248 -4.35 21.80 2.81
C ASP A 248 -4.84 20.73 1.83
N SER A 249 -4.91 19.47 2.27
CA SER A 249 -5.49 18.38 1.47
C SER A 249 -6.95 18.62 1.12
N LEU A 250 -7.79 19.13 2.03
CA LEU A 250 -9.18 19.41 1.70
C LEU A 250 -9.33 20.53 0.66
N ARG A 251 -8.47 21.55 0.72
CA ARG A 251 -8.44 22.63 -0.29
C ARG A 251 -7.96 22.11 -1.65
N ASP A 252 -6.93 21.28 -1.62
CA ASP A 252 -6.33 20.66 -2.79
C ASP A 252 -7.32 19.69 -3.48
N GLU A 253 -8.09 18.90 -2.72
CA GLU A 253 -9.18 18.07 -3.27
C GLU A 253 -10.28 18.92 -3.94
N ALA A 254 -10.63 20.07 -3.36
CA ALA A 254 -11.60 20.97 -3.97
C ALA A 254 -11.07 21.60 -5.27
N ALA A 255 -9.78 21.92 -5.34
CA ALA A 255 -9.12 22.41 -6.54
C ALA A 255 -9.04 21.32 -7.62
N PHE A 256 -8.64 20.11 -7.25
CA PHE A 256 -8.59 18.96 -8.15
C PHE A 256 -9.97 18.63 -8.74
N ALA A 257 -11.04 18.73 -7.94
CA ALA A 257 -12.39 18.50 -8.44
C ALA A 257 -12.82 19.51 -9.52
N GLN A 258 -12.21 20.71 -9.59
CA GLN A 258 -12.41 21.63 -10.71
C GLN A 258 -11.50 21.31 -11.88
N GLU A 259 -10.23 20.98 -11.60
CA GLU A 259 -9.25 20.56 -12.61
C GLU A 259 -9.77 19.35 -13.41
N ALA A 260 -10.33 18.35 -12.73
CA ALA A 260 -10.84 17.13 -13.34
C ALA A 260 -12.00 17.35 -14.33
N LYS A 261 -12.68 18.50 -14.29
CA LYS A 261 -13.78 18.81 -15.24
C LYS A 261 -13.28 19.42 -16.54
N ALA A 262 -12.15 20.12 -16.50
CA ALA A 262 -11.55 20.70 -17.69
C ALA A 262 -10.66 19.65 -18.37
N ASP A 263 -10.71 19.59 -19.70
CA ASP A 263 -9.87 18.68 -20.46
C ASP A 263 -9.34 19.34 -21.74
N THR A 264 -8.03 19.26 -21.98
CA THR A 264 -7.35 19.85 -23.15
C THR A 264 -7.91 19.34 -24.49
N PHE A 265 -8.40 18.10 -24.54
CA PHE A 265 -8.91 17.41 -25.73
C PHE A 265 -10.39 17.03 -25.63
N GLY A 266 -11.11 17.49 -24.60
CA GLY A 266 -12.44 16.98 -24.26
C GLY A 266 -13.45 17.21 -25.38
N ASN A 267 -13.37 18.38 -26.01
CA ASN A 267 -14.20 18.77 -27.15
C ASN A 267 -13.56 18.41 -28.51
N THR A 268 -12.41 17.74 -28.54
CA THR A 268 -11.75 17.40 -29.81
C THR A 268 -12.65 16.46 -30.62
N PRO A 269 -12.96 16.80 -31.88
CA PRO A 269 -13.75 15.95 -32.76
C PRO A 269 -13.12 14.56 -32.95
N PRO A 270 -13.92 13.48 -33.05
CA PRO A 270 -13.44 12.10 -33.20
C PRO A 270 -12.40 11.87 -34.31
N ASP A 271 -12.58 12.53 -35.46
CA ASP A 271 -11.71 12.46 -36.64
C ASP A 271 -10.35 13.15 -36.42
N GLN A 272 -10.27 14.06 -35.45
CA GLN A 272 -9.06 14.81 -35.07
C GLN A 272 -8.33 14.21 -33.87
N LEU A 273 -8.72 13.03 -33.40
CA LEU A 273 -8.02 12.28 -32.34
C LEU A 273 -7.18 11.16 -32.97
N LEU A 274 -5.89 11.15 -32.68
CA LEU A 274 -4.94 10.09 -33.04
C LEU A 274 -4.89 9.73 -34.55
N PRO A 275 -4.95 10.68 -35.50
CA PRO A 275 -4.97 10.37 -36.92
C PRO A 275 -3.70 9.63 -37.39
N ASP A 276 -2.56 9.85 -36.75
CA ASP A 276 -1.29 9.25 -37.16
C ASP A 276 -1.12 7.77 -36.75
N LEU A 277 -2.04 7.24 -35.92
CA LEU A 277 -2.03 5.83 -35.49
C LEU A 277 -3.10 4.98 -36.18
N ARG A 278 -3.88 5.55 -37.10
CA ARG A 278 -4.97 4.81 -37.78
C ARG A 278 -4.45 3.55 -38.46
N GLY A 279 -5.17 2.45 -38.27
CA GLY A 279 -4.80 1.14 -38.81
C GLY A 279 -3.86 0.32 -37.91
N LYS A 280 -3.32 0.91 -36.83
CA LYS A 280 -2.38 0.25 -35.93
C LYS A 280 -3.05 -0.35 -34.71
N ASP A 281 -2.58 -1.52 -34.28
CA ASP A 281 -2.89 -2.08 -32.97
C ASP A 281 -2.01 -1.36 -31.92
N VAL A 282 -2.63 -0.65 -30.97
CA VAL A 282 -1.94 0.12 -29.94
C VAL A 282 -2.14 -0.51 -28.58
N ILE A 283 -1.05 -0.88 -27.92
CA ILE A 283 -1.09 -1.64 -26.67
C ILE A 283 -0.40 -0.82 -25.58
N PHE A 284 -1.15 -0.45 -24.54
CA PHE A 284 -0.62 0.16 -23.33
C PHE A 284 -0.48 -0.91 -22.25
N THR A 285 0.76 -1.23 -21.89
CA THR A 285 1.07 -2.29 -20.91
C THR A 285 1.75 -1.72 -19.67
N PHE A 286 1.14 -1.89 -18.50
CA PHE A 286 1.83 -1.59 -17.24
C PHE A 286 2.48 -2.84 -16.68
N ILE A 287 3.74 -2.69 -16.24
CA ILE A 287 4.46 -3.70 -15.48
C ILE A 287 4.43 -3.29 -14.02
N GLU A 288 3.74 -4.08 -13.20
CA GLU A 288 3.55 -3.82 -11.77
C GLU A 288 4.87 -3.58 -11.05
N SER A 289 4.94 -2.47 -10.31
CA SER A 289 6.09 -2.05 -9.53
C SER A 289 7.40 -1.89 -10.35
N TYR A 290 7.37 -1.71 -11.68
CA TYR A 290 8.58 -1.52 -12.48
C TYR A 290 9.15 -0.11 -12.30
N GLY A 291 10.07 0.06 -11.35
CA GLY A 291 10.62 1.36 -10.97
C GLY A 291 12.08 1.56 -11.36
N ARG A 292 12.52 2.83 -11.37
CA ARG A 292 13.91 3.24 -11.63
C ARG A 292 14.93 2.52 -10.74
N SER A 293 14.56 2.16 -9.51
CA SER A 293 15.43 1.39 -8.61
C SER A 293 15.86 0.05 -9.22
N ALA A 294 15.04 -0.60 -10.03
CA ALA A 294 15.40 -1.84 -10.72
C ALA A 294 16.58 -1.66 -11.69
N LEU A 295 16.80 -0.44 -12.21
CA LEU A 295 17.85 -0.12 -13.18
C LEU A 295 19.08 0.57 -12.53
N GLU A 296 18.97 1.05 -11.30
CA GLU A 296 20.03 1.83 -10.65
C GLU A 296 20.63 1.21 -9.40
N ASP A 297 19.87 0.38 -8.66
CA ASP A 297 20.40 -0.25 -7.45
C ASP A 297 21.49 -1.28 -7.80
N PRO A 298 22.66 -1.25 -7.14
CA PRO A 298 23.77 -2.14 -7.47
C PRO A 298 23.46 -3.65 -7.39
N VAL A 299 22.48 -4.06 -6.58
CA VAL A 299 22.06 -5.47 -6.45
C VAL A 299 21.15 -5.88 -7.61
N MET A 300 20.34 -4.95 -8.12
CA MET A 300 19.25 -5.24 -9.06
C MET A 300 19.63 -4.93 -10.51
N ALA A 301 20.28 -3.77 -10.71
CA ALA A 301 20.61 -3.21 -12.01
C ALA A 301 21.35 -4.15 -12.96
N PRO A 302 22.35 -4.95 -12.53
CA PRO A 302 23.08 -5.82 -13.47
C PRO A 302 22.22 -6.92 -14.11
N GLY A 303 21.20 -7.43 -13.40
CA GLY A 303 20.30 -8.46 -13.94
C GLY A 303 19.24 -7.85 -14.86
N VAL A 304 18.61 -6.77 -14.40
CA VAL A 304 17.56 -6.06 -15.15
C VAL A 304 18.14 -5.40 -16.39
N GLY A 305 19.29 -4.74 -16.28
CA GLY A 305 20.00 -4.12 -17.40
C GLY A 305 20.32 -5.10 -18.52
N ARG A 306 20.90 -6.27 -18.19
CA ARG A 306 21.15 -7.33 -19.19
C ARG A 306 19.86 -7.83 -19.85
N THR A 307 18.77 -7.91 -19.10
CA THR A 307 17.47 -8.35 -19.65
C THR A 307 16.92 -7.35 -20.65
N LEU A 308 17.02 -6.05 -20.36
CA LEU A 308 16.62 -4.99 -21.29
C LEU A 308 17.52 -4.94 -22.53
N ASP A 309 18.84 -5.11 -22.36
CA ASP A 309 19.79 -5.14 -23.48
C ASP A 309 19.52 -6.35 -24.39
N THR A 310 19.35 -7.56 -23.82
CA THR A 310 18.99 -8.77 -24.57
C THR A 310 17.63 -8.63 -25.27
N GLY A 311 16.63 -8.04 -24.58
CA GLY A 311 15.32 -7.77 -25.18
C GLY A 311 15.40 -6.78 -26.34
N THR A 312 16.22 -5.73 -26.20
CA THR A 312 16.46 -4.75 -27.28
C THR A 312 17.07 -5.42 -28.51
N GLU A 313 18.11 -6.25 -28.32
CA GLU A 313 18.75 -6.96 -29.42
C GLU A 313 17.80 -7.97 -30.11
N ALA A 314 16.98 -8.69 -29.35
CA ALA A 314 16.00 -9.63 -29.90
C ALA A 314 14.91 -8.91 -30.71
N LEU A 315 14.37 -7.81 -30.17
CA LEU A 315 13.38 -6.99 -30.86
C LEU A 315 13.93 -6.35 -32.12
N ALA A 316 15.16 -5.82 -32.09
CA ALA A 316 15.82 -5.27 -33.27
C ALA A 316 15.98 -6.32 -34.40
N LYS A 317 16.33 -7.57 -34.05
CA LYS A 317 16.37 -8.69 -35.01
C LYS A 317 15.00 -9.01 -35.60
N ALA A 318 13.93 -8.80 -34.84
CA ALA A 318 12.55 -8.98 -35.30
C ALA A 318 12.01 -7.75 -36.06
N GLY A 319 12.82 -6.68 -36.20
CA GLY A 319 12.49 -5.44 -36.92
C GLY A 319 11.83 -4.35 -36.06
N PHE A 320 11.82 -4.51 -34.74
CA PHE A 320 11.29 -3.51 -33.81
C PHE A 320 12.39 -2.59 -33.30
N ASP A 321 12.11 -1.29 -33.27
CA ASP A 321 12.92 -0.28 -32.59
C ASP A 321 12.19 0.26 -31.36
N ALA A 322 12.95 0.80 -30.40
CA ALA A 322 12.41 1.33 -29.16
C ALA A 322 12.96 2.72 -28.80
N ARG A 323 12.14 3.53 -28.13
CA ARG A 323 12.53 4.78 -27.47
C ARG A 323 12.06 4.75 -26.02
N SER A 324 12.97 5.00 -25.07
CA SER A 324 12.69 4.88 -23.64
C SER A 324 13.12 6.11 -22.83
N GLY A 325 12.29 6.49 -21.86
CA GLY A 325 12.50 7.62 -20.97
C GLY A 325 11.99 7.38 -19.55
N TRP A 326 11.82 8.45 -18.79
CA TRP A 326 11.39 8.38 -17.39
C TRP A 326 10.10 9.17 -17.14
N LEU A 327 9.20 8.58 -16.35
CA LEU A 327 8.04 9.26 -15.78
C LEU A 327 8.11 9.26 -14.26
N THR A 328 7.79 10.36 -13.60
CA THR A 328 7.57 10.41 -12.15
C THR A 328 6.13 10.00 -11.86
N SER A 329 5.95 8.84 -11.23
CA SER A 329 4.65 8.29 -10.84
C SER A 329 3.96 9.08 -9.73
N ALA A 330 2.63 9.11 -9.77
CA ALA A 330 1.79 9.67 -8.71
C ALA A 330 1.74 8.79 -7.46
N THR A 331 2.11 7.50 -7.56
CA THR A 331 2.12 6.57 -6.44
C THR A 331 3.51 5.93 -6.22
N PHE A 332 3.63 5.16 -5.15
CA PHE A 332 4.85 4.48 -4.72
C PHE A 332 4.47 3.24 -3.92
N GLY A 333 5.11 2.11 -4.19
CA GLY A 333 5.01 0.83 -3.49
C GLY A 333 3.64 0.11 -3.49
N GLY A 334 2.59 0.73 -4.05
CA GLY A 334 1.29 0.12 -4.26
C GLY A 334 0.26 1.12 -4.80
N SER A 335 -1.01 0.72 -4.80
CA SER A 335 -2.12 1.51 -5.37
C SER A 335 -1.92 1.79 -6.87
N SER A 336 -1.52 0.78 -7.63
CA SER A 336 -1.14 0.89 -9.05
C SER A 336 -2.19 1.54 -9.94
N TRP A 337 -3.49 1.34 -9.62
CA TRP A 337 -4.60 2.01 -10.32
C TRP A 337 -4.50 3.54 -10.31
N LEU A 338 -3.85 4.15 -9.31
CA LEU A 338 -3.58 5.59 -9.25
C LEU A 338 -2.57 6.02 -10.32
N GLY A 339 -1.49 5.24 -10.50
CA GLY A 339 -0.50 5.45 -11.57
C GLY A 339 -1.11 5.23 -12.96
N HIS A 340 -1.86 4.14 -13.12
CA HIS A 340 -2.61 3.84 -14.34
C HIS A 340 -3.54 5.00 -14.74
N SER A 341 -4.37 5.45 -13.80
CA SER A 341 -5.30 6.55 -14.03
C SER A 341 -4.56 7.85 -14.31
N THR A 342 -3.43 8.11 -13.65
CA THR A 342 -2.63 9.32 -13.86
C THR A 342 -2.09 9.38 -15.29
N ALA A 343 -1.47 8.29 -15.76
CA ALA A 343 -0.93 8.22 -17.11
C ALA A 343 -2.03 8.31 -18.19
N MET A 344 -3.16 7.64 -17.96
CA MET A 344 -4.26 7.58 -18.94
C MET A 344 -5.10 8.84 -18.95
N SER A 345 -5.34 9.49 -17.81
CA SER A 345 -6.15 10.71 -17.75
C SER A 345 -5.34 11.98 -17.86
N GLY A 346 -4.01 11.95 -17.70
CA GLY A 346 -3.22 13.18 -17.67
C GLY A 346 -3.47 14.05 -16.42
N LEU A 347 -4.25 13.57 -15.45
CA LEU A 347 -4.47 14.22 -14.16
C LEU A 347 -3.54 13.61 -13.11
N TRP A 348 -3.05 14.42 -12.16
CA TRP A 348 -2.23 13.91 -11.07
C TRP A 348 -3.11 13.23 -10.00
N ILE A 349 -3.19 11.89 -10.02
CA ILE A 349 -4.05 11.11 -9.12
C ILE A 349 -3.16 10.38 -8.12
N ASP A 350 -2.91 10.97 -6.96
CA ASP A 350 -1.97 10.47 -5.94
C ASP A 350 -2.66 9.94 -4.66
N ASN A 351 -3.99 9.92 -4.66
CA ASN A 351 -4.78 9.41 -3.56
C ASN A 351 -6.15 8.87 -4.02
N GLN A 352 -6.79 8.07 -3.15
CA GLN A 352 -8.02 7.35 -3.47
C GLN A 352 -9.22 8.27 -3.69
N ARG A 353 -9.24 9.45 -3.09
CA ARG A 353 -10.34 10.41 -3.24
C ARG A 353 -10.31 11.10 -4.60
N ARG A 354 -9.12 11.47 -5.10
CA ARG A 354 -8.94 11.93 -6.49
C ARG A 354 -9.37 10.88 -7.50
N TYR A 355 -9.00 9.62 -7.28
CA TYR A 355 -9.42 8.51 -8.13
C TYR A 355 -10.94 8.43 -8.23
N ARG A 356 -11.65 8.38 -7.10
CA ARG A 356 -13.12 8.34 -7.08
C ARG A 356 -13.75 9.59 -7.71
N THR A 357 -13.14 10.75 -7.53
CA THR A 357 -13.64 12.02 -8.09
C THR A 357 -13.59 11.99 -9.61
N VAL A 358 -12.47 11.55 -10.19
CA VAL A 358 -12.32 11.55 -11.65
C VAL A 358 -13.10 10.41 -12.31
N THR A 359 -13.11 9.21 -11.71
CA THR A 359 -13.78 8.04 -12.31
C THR A 359 -15.31 8.14 -12.27
N ALA A 360 -15.86 9.01 -11.43
CA ALA A 360 -17.27 9.37 -11.42
C ALA A 360 -17.64 10.45 -12.47
N GLY A 361 -16.66 11.08 -13.11
CA GLY A 361 -16.86 12.13 -14.11
C GLY A 361 -16.67 11.65 -15.55
N ASP A 362 -16.56 12.61 -16.48
CA ASP A 362 -16.45 12.36 -17.93
C ASP A 362 -15.10 12.72 -18.54
N HIS A 363 -14.08 13.00 -17.70
CA HIS A 363 -12.74 13.39 -18.14
C HIS A 363 -12.20 12.42 -19.20
N LEU A 364 -11.65 12.96 -20.30
CA LEU A 364 -11.24 12.15 -21.45
C LEU A 364 -9.94 11.40 -21.14
N THR A 365 -10.02 10.10 -20.89
CA THR A 365 -8.82 9.25 -20.80
C THR A 365 -8.24 8.96 -22.18
N LEU A 366 -6.97 8.55 -22.23
CA LEU A 366 -6.29 8.13 -23.46
C LEU A 366 -7.05 6.97 -24.11
N THR A 367 -7.41 5.96 -23.33
CA THR A 367 -8.19 4.80 -23.79
C THR A 367 -9.56 5.23 -24.35
N LYS A 368 -10.25 6.15 -23.68
CA LYS A 368 -11.54 6.71 -24.14
C LYS A 368 -11.36 7.59 -25.37
N ALA A 369 -10.21 8.22 -25.58
CA ALA A 369 -9.91 8.96 -26.81
C ALA A 369 -9.84 8.01 -28.02
N PHE A 370 -9.23 6.83 -27.89
CA PHE A 370 -9.27 5.78 -28.92
C PHE A 370 -10.70 5.31 -29.18
N GLN A 371 -11.48 5.05 -28.13
CA GLN A 371 -12.88 4.63 -28.24
C GLN A 371 -13.74 5.68 -28.95
N LYS A 372 -13.61 6.95 -28.56
CA LYS A 372 -14.36 8.09 -29.10
C LYS A 372 -14.22 8.23 -30.61
N THR A 373 -13.10 7.78 -31.19
CA THR A 373 -12.92 7.85 -32.65
C THR A 373 -13.73 6.80 -33.41
N GLY A 374 -14.16 5.73 -32.76
CA GLY A 374 -14.83 4.57 -33.38
C GLY A 374 -13.95 3.73 -34.32
N ALA A 375 -12.66 4.06 -34.44
CA ALA A 375 -11.73 3.42 -35.38
C ALA A 375 -11.01 2.21 -34.78
N TRP A 376 -11.07 2.05 -33.46
CA TRP A 376 -10.57 0.89 -32.73
C TRP A 376 -11.70 0.25 -31.95
N ASP A 377 -11.57 -1.05 -31.71
CA ASP A 377 -12.21 -1.66 -30.55
C ASP A 377 -11.27 -1.54 -29.35
N THR A 378 -11.82 -1.27 -28.18
CA THR A 378 -11.05 -0.98 -26.96
C THR A 378 -11.21 -2.08 -25.93
N VAL A 379 -10.09 -2.64 -25.45
CA VAL A 379 -10.12 -3.81 -24.57
C VAL A 379 -9.23 -3.65 -23.36
N GLY A 380 -9.70 -4.10 -22.20
CA GLY A 380 -8.90 -4.23 -20.98
C GLY A 380 -8.51 -5.68 -20.73
N VAL A 381 -7.24 -5.93 -20.45
CA VAL A 381 -6.73 -7.23 -19.99
C VAL A 381 -6.18 -7.04 -18.59
N MET A 382 -6.98 -7.44 -17.60
CA MET A 382 -6.85 -7.02 -16.20
C MET A 382 -6.80 -8.24 -15.27
N PRO A 383 -5.71 -9.02 -15.26
CA PRO A 383 -5.61 -10.24 -14.45
C PRO A 383 -5.75 -9.99 -12.94
N GLY A 384 -5.50 -8.77 -12.46
CA GLY A 384 -5.68 -8.40 -11.05
C GLY A 384 -7.14 -8.10 -10.64
N VAL A 385 -8.06 -7.91 -11.60
CA VAL A 385 -9.46 -7.59 -11.30
C VAL A 385 -10.21 -8.88 -10.97
N GLN A 386 -10.66 -9.01 -9.72
CA GLN A 386 -11.40 -10.18 -9.20
C GLN A 386 -12.82 -9.83 -8.75
N LYS A 387 -13.24 -8.58 -8.94
CA LYS A 387 -14.53 -8.02 -8.53
C LYS A 387 -15.04 -7.11 -9.65
N GLY A 388 -16.32 -6.78 -9.64
CA GLY A 388 -16.88 -5.84 -10.63
C GLY A 388 -16.12 -4.51 -10.62
N TRP A 389 -15.71 -4.05 -11.80
CA TRP A 389 -14.89 -2.84 -11.98
C TRP A 389 -15.60 -1.83 -12.87
N PRO A 390 -16.58 -1.06 -12.33
CA PRO A 390 -17.38 -0.13 -13.11
C PRO A 390 -16.58 0.98 -13.80
N GLU A 391 -15.34 1.22 -13.35
CA GLU A 391 -14.42 2.18 -13.93
C GLU A 391 -13.99 1.81 -15.37
N GLU A 392 -14.22 0.58 -15.83
CA GLU A 392 -14.05 0.19 -17.25
C GLU A 392 -14.79 1.15 -18.20
N LYS A 393 -15.96 1.67 -17.78
CA LYS A 393 -16.76 2.64 -18.54
C LYS A 393 -16.11 4.01 -18.60
N TRP A 394 -15.48 4.43 -17.50
CA TRP A 394 -14.73 5.68 -17.46
C TRP A 394 -13.49 5.61 -18.35
N TYR A 395 -12.81 4.46 -18.38
CA TYR A 395 -11.75 4.18 -19.34
C TYR A 395 -12.24 4.03 -20.78
N GLY A 396 -13.55 3.91 -21.02
CA GLY A 396 -14.10 3.70 -22.35
C GLY A 396 -13.60 2.40 -22.97
N LEU A 397 -13.61 1.31 -22.21
CA LEU A 397 -13.28 -0.03 -22.69
C LEU A 397 -14.56 -0.72 -23.17
N ASP A 398 -14.59 -1.16 -24.42
CA ASP A 398 -15.71 -1.89 -25.00
C ASP A 398 -15.84 -3.30 -24.40
N LYS A 399 -14.70 -3.89 -23.99
CA LYS A 399 -14.68 -5.17 -23.30
C LYS A 399 -13.55 -5.29 -22.28
N LEU A 400 -13.89 -5.77 -21.08
CA LEU A 400 -12.94 -6.17 -20.05
C LEU A 400 -12.75 -7.69 -20.08
N TYR A 401 -11.50 -8.14 -19.92
CA TYR A 401 -11.11 -9.51 -19.63
C TYR A 401 -10.46 -9.52 -18.25
N ASP A 402 -11.22 -9.96 -17.24
CA ASP A 402 -10.78 -9.99 -15.85
C ASP A 402 -10.04 -11.29 -15.49
N ALA A 403 -9.74 -11.49 -14.19
CA ALA A 403 -9.04 -12.69 -13.72
C ALA A 403 -9.74 -14.01 -14.08
N PHE A 404 -11.07 -14.01 -14.23
CA PHE A 404 -11.88 -15.20 -14.49
C PHE A 404 -12.08 -15.43 -16.00
N ASP A 405 -12.10 -14.36 -16.80
CA ASP A 405 -12.24 -14.45 -18.26
C ASP A 405 -10.99 -15.01 -18.95
N LEU A 406 -9.81 -14.82 -18.37
CA LEU A 406 -8.54 -15.23 -19.00
C LEU A 406 -8.32 -16.75 -19.03
N GLY A 407 -9.14 -17.53 -18.33
CA GLY A 407 -9.16 -18.99 -18.44
C GLY A 407 -8.04 -19.72 -17.69
N TYR A 408 -7.34 -19.04 -16.78
CA TYR A 408 -6.25 -19.61 -16.00
C TYR A 408 -6.76 -20.63 -14.97
N ARG A 409 -6.09 -21.79 -14.89
CA ARG A 409 -6.38 -22.89 -13.95
C ARG A 409 -5.18 -23.30 -13.10
N GLY A 410 -4.04 -22.62 -13.27
CA GLY A 410 -2.87 -22.84 -12.43
C GLY A 410 -2.98 -22.19 -11.04
N PRO A 411 -1.93 -22.32 -10.21
CA PRO A 411 -1.90 -21.68 -8.90
C PRO A 411 -1.64 -20.16 -8.99
N LYS A 412 -2.15 -19.41 -8.01
CA LYS A 412 -1.73 -18.02 -7.81
C LYS A 412 -0.25 -17.95 -7.41
N PHE A 413 0.42 -16.87 -7.78
CA PHE A 413 1.75 -16.51 -7.27
C PHE A 413 1.59 -15.37 -6.28
N SER A 414 1.30 -15.73 -5.02
CA SER A 414 0.88 -14.79 -3.96
C SER A 414 -0.38 -14.01 -4.36
N TRP A 415 -0.29 -12.68 -4.48
CA TRP A 415 -1.42 -11.84 -4.88
C TRP A 415 -1.76 -11.99 -6.37
N SER A 416 -0.75 -12.21 -7.23
CA SER A 416 -0.96 -12.36 -8.67
C SER A 416 -1.78 -13.61 -8.96
N THR A 417 -2.93 -13.42 -9.61
CA THR A 417 -3.89 -14.49 -9.96
C THR A 417 -3.31 -15.49 -10.96
N MET A 418 -2.44 -15.01 -11.84
CA MET A 418 -1.73 -15.80 -12.86
C MET A 418 -0.36 -15.17 -13.19
N PRO A 419 0.56 -15.95 -13.80
CA PRO A 419 1.80 -15.40 -14.34
C PRO A 419 1.60 -14.56 -15.61
N ASP A 420 2.43 -13.54 -15.80
CA ASP A 420 2.32 -12.60 -16.93
C ASP A 420 2.48 -13.29 -18.28
N GLN A 421 3.34 -14.32 -18.35
CA GLN A 421 3.48 -15.14 -19.56
C GLN A 421 2.15 -15.78 -19.97
N TYR A 422 1.36 -16.27 -18.99
CA TYR A 422 0.04 -16.81 -19.28
C TYR A 422 -0.95 -15.71 -19.67
N ALA A 423 -0.97 -14.58 -18.95
CA ALA A 423 -1.88 -13.48 -19.24
C ALA A 423 -1.67 -12.95 -20.68
N LEU A 424 -0.41 -12.84 -21.12
CA LEU A 424 -0.04 -12.41 -22.48
C LEU A 424 -0.42 -13.46 -23.54
N GLU A 425 -0.24 -14.75 -23.27
CA GLU A 425 -0.69 -15.81 -24.18
C GLU A 425 -2.22 -15.91 -24.25
N ALA A 426 -2.92 -15.71 -23.12
CA ALA A 426 -4.38 -15.62 -23.10
C ALA A 426 -4.86 -14.40 -23.89
N PHE A 427 -4.22 -13.24 -23.71
CA PHE A 427 -4.47 -12.05 -24.52
C PHE A 427 -4.29 -12.34 -26.01
N GLN A 428 -3.21 -13.01 -26.41
CA GLN A 428 -3.01 -13.42 -27.80
C GLN A 428 -4.13 -14.32 -28.30
N ARG A 429 -4.39 -15.43 -27.61
CA ARG A 429 -5.36 -16.44 -28.06
C ARG A 429 -6.80 -15.94 -28.11
N GLN A 430 -7.18 -15.08 -27.17
CA GLN A 430 -8.56 -14.66 -26.97
C GLN A 430 -8.90 -13.31 -27.60
N VAL A 431 -7.90 -12.45 -27.81
CA VAL A 431 -8.10 -11.04 -28.16
C VAL A 431 -7.19 -10.62 -29.32
N HIS A 432 -5.88 -10.52 -29.09
CA HIS A 432 -4.93 -9.94 -30.05
C HIS A 432 -4.69 -10.78 -31.33
N GLY A 433 -4.87 -12.10 -31.27
CA GLY A 433 -4.73 -12.99 -32.41
C GLY A 433 -6.03 -13.28 -33.17
N LYS A 434 -7.17 -12.69 -32.77
CA LYS A 434 -8.46 -12.89 -33.44
C LYS A 434 -8.57 -12.05 -34.72
N GLN A 435 -9.19 -12.63 -35.74
CA GLN A 435 -9.65 -11.87 -36.91
C GLN A 435 -10.67 -10.82 -36.46
N ARG A 436 -10.52 -9.61 -36.98
CA ARG A 436 -11.32 -8.43 -36.61
C ARG A 436 -11.38 -7.43 -37.76
N ASP A 437 -12.43 -6.61 -37.76
CA ASP A 437 -12.67 -5.60 -38.80
C ASP A 437 -11.99 -4.25 -38.47
N LYS A 438 -11.62 -4.04 -37.21
CA LYS A 438 -10.95 -2.82 -36.72
C LYS A 438 -9.68 -3.18 -35.93
N PRO A 439 -8.65 -2.33 -35.90
CA PRO A 439 -7.53 -2.51 -34.99
C PRO A 439 -7.98 -2.40 -33.52
N LEU A 440 -7.12 -2.83 -32.59
CA LEU A 440 -7.33 -2.76 -31.15
C LEU A 440 -6.56 -1.62 -30.51
N MET A 441 -7.19 -0.98 -29.54
CA MET A 441 -6.47 -0.36 -28.44
C MET A 441 -6.61 -1.26 -27.21
N SER A 442 -5.49 -1.78 -26.72
CA SER A 442 -5.46 -2.72 -25.59
C SER A 442 -4.82 -2.08 -24.37
N PHE A 443 -5.50 -2.19 -23.23
CA PHE A 443 -4.99 -1.76 -21.94
C PHE A 443 -4.68 -3.00 -21.07
N VAL A 444 -3.40 -3.34 -20.95
CA VAL A 444 -2.92 -4.60 -20.37
C VAL A 444 -2.17 -4.34 -19.07
N ILE A 445 -2.52 -5.06 -18.00
CA ILE A 445 -1.83 -4.93 -16.71
C ILE A 445 -1.12 -6.24 -16.37
N LEU A 446 0.19 -6.18 -16.17
CA LEU A 446 1.02 -7.31 -15.78
C LEU A 446 1.31 -7.24 -14.27
N THR A 447 1.15 -8.35 -13.55
CA THR A 447 1.06 -8.36 -12.08
C THR A 447 2.10 -9.24 -11.40
N SER A 448 2.94 -9.98 -12.15
CA SER A 448 3.86 -10.98 -11.58
C SER A 448 4.98 -10.39 -10.72
N SER A 449 5.25 -9.09 -10.85
CA SER A 449 6.21 -8.35 -10.03
C SER A 449 5.62 -7.68 -8.78
N HIS A 450 4.34 -7.94 -8.47
CA HIS A 450 3.73 -7.52 -7.21
C HIS A 450 4.45 -8.17 -6.01
N GLN A 451 4.54 -7.44 -4.89
CA GLN A 451 5.00 -8.01 -3.62
C GLN A 451 4.16 -9.26 -3.23
N PRO A 452 4.72 -10.27 -2.55
CA PRO A 452 5.99 -10.31 -1.80
C PRO A 452 7.20 -10.86 -2.60
N TRP A 453 7.09 -10.96 -3.93
CA TRP A 453 8.13 -11.52 -4.81
C TRP A 453 8.54 -12.97 -4.49
N ALA A 454 7.63 -13.75 -3.90
CA ALA A 454 7.85 -15.17 -3.64
C ALA A 454 6.53 -15.91 -3.29
N PRO A 455 6.27 -17.10 -3.89
CA PRO A 455 7.05 -17.72 -4.96
C PRO A 455 6.97 -16.88 -6.25
N LEU A 456 7.97 -17.03 -7.14
CA LEU A 456 7.98 -16.38 -8.45
C LEU A 456 7.70 -17.41 -9.54
N PRO A 457 6.99 -17.04 -10.61
CA PRO A 457 6.91 -17.86 -11.80
C PRO A 457 8.28 -17.99 -12.47
N LYS A 458 8.39 -18.99 -13.33
CA LYS A 458 9.54 -19.19 -14.23
C LYS A 458 8.99 -19.31 -15.64
N LEU A 459 9.74 -18.84 -16.62
CA LEU A 459 9.37 -19.05 -18.02
C LEU A 459 9.31 -20.54 -18.33
N VAL A 460 8.24 -20.95 -18.97
CA VAL A 460 8.05 -22.29 -19.55
C VAL A 460 7.98 -22.18 -21.08
N GLY A 461 7.95 -23.30 -21.80
CA GLY A 461 7.67 -23.27 -23.24
C GLY A 461 6.31 -22.61 -23.49
N TRP A 462 6.21 -21.75 -24.51
CA TRP A 462 4.95 -21.05 -24.82
C TRP A 462 3.85 -22.03 -25.27
N ASP A 463 4.25 -23.11 -25.93
CA ASP A 463 3.42 -24.25 -26.31
C ASP A 463 3.05 -25.17 -25.12
N GLU A 464 3.76 -25.06 -24.00
CA GLU A 464 3.51 -25.82 -22.76
C GLU A 464 2.54 -25.12 -21.81
N LEU A 465 2.16 -23.86 -22.08
CA LEU A 465 1.36 -23.04 -21.17
C LEU A 465 -0.01 -23.65 -20.89
N GLY A 466 -0.67 -24.21 -21.90
CA GLY A 466 -1.99 -24.83 -21.78
C GLY A 466 -3.01 -23.95 -21.04
N ASP A 467 -3.62 -24.48 -19.99
CA ASP A 467 -4.51 -23.75 -19.07
C ASP A 467 -3.77 -23.14 -17.86
N GLY A 468 -2.44 -23.21 -17.82
CA GLY A 468 -1.60 -22.72 -16.74
C GLY A 468 -1.29 -23.74 -15.65
N SER A 469 -1.81 -24.97 -15.73
CA SER A 469 -1.54 -26.03 -14.75
C SER A 469 -0.05 -26.40 -14.63
N VAL A 470 0.75 -26.17 -15.68
CA VAL A 470 2.22 -26.38 -15.68
C VAL A 470 2.93 -25.60 -14.57
N PHE A 471 2.38 -24.45 -14.16
CA PHE A 471 2.94 -23.64 -13.08
C PHE A 471 2.78 -24.28 -11.69
N GLY A 472 1.97 -25.33 -11.55
CA GLY A 472 1.73 -26.04 -10.29
C GLY A 472 3.00 -26.56 -9.61
N ALA A 473 3.94 -27.12 -10.39
CA ALA A 473 5.22 -27.59 -9.85
C ALA A 473 6.17 -26.42 -9.52
N ILE A 474 6.11 -25.34 -10.30
CA ILE A 474 6.96 -24.16 -10.14
C ILE A 474 6.61 -23.41 -8.84
N GLU A 475 5.31 -23.21 -8.59
CA GLU A 475 4.81 -22.56 -7.37
C GLU A 475 5.25 -23.33 -6.12
N LYS A 476 5.01 -24.65 -6.10
CA LYS A 476 5.37 -25.53 -4.97
C LYS A 476 6.86 -25.56 -4.67
N ALA A 477 7.69 -25.49 -5.72
CA ALA A 477 9.15 -25.44 -5.59
C ALA A 477 9.68 -24.03 -5.28
N GLY A 478 8.82 -23.02 -5.33
CA GLY A 478 9.17 -21.63 -5.12
C GLY A 478 9.53 -21.31 -3.67
N LYS A 479 10.12 -20.13 -3.49
CA LYS A 479 10.49 -19.64 -2.16
C LYS A 479 9.24 -19.25 -1.37
N LYS A 480 9.32 -19.37 -0.04
CA LYS A 480 8.30 -18.82 0.87
C LYS A 480 8.46 -17.31 1.00
N ALA A 481 7.35 -16.57 0.91
CA ALA A 481 7.32 -15.12 1.09
C ALA A 481 8.03 -14.65 2.37
N SER A 482 7.81 -15.34 3.50
CA SER A 482 8.42 -15.03 4.80
C SER A 482 9.95 -14.99 4.77
N ASN A 483 10.59 -15.76 3.89
CA ASN A 483 12.05 -15.83 3.79
C ASN A 483 12.66 -14.73 2.91
N VAL A 484 11.81 -14.05 2.14
CA VAL A 484 12.18 -12.97 1.21
C VAL A 484 11.92 -11.63 1.87
N ILE A 485 10.70 -11.41 2.37
CA ILE A 485 10.28 -10.10 2.87
C ILE A 485 11.05 -9.64 4.13
N THR A 486 11.58 -10.56 4.93
CA THR A 486 12.31 -10.21 6.16
C THR A 486 13.77 -9.83 5.93
N ASP A 487 14.27 -9.96 4.70
CA ASP A 487 15.66 -9.68 4.33
C ASP A 487 15.69 -8.72 3.14
N THR A 488 16.26 -7.52 3.36
CA THR A 488 16.32 -6.45 2.36
C THR A 488 17.06 -6.87 1.09
N THR A 489 18.20 -7.55 1.22
CA THR A 489 19.00 -7.96 0.06
C THR A 489 18.28 -9.03 -0.74
N ARG A 490 17.66 -10.00 -0.07
CA ARG A 490 16.84 -11.02 -0.73
C ARG A 490 15.61 -10.43 -1.40
N SER A 491 14.93 -9.47 -0.75
CA SER A 491 13.79 -8.75 -1.33
C SER A 491 14.19 -8.07 -2.63
N ARG A 492 15.33 -7.36 -2.67
CA ARG A 492 15.87 -6.75 -3.89
C ARG A 492 16.18 -7.77 -4.98
N GLN A 493 16.81 -8.89 -4.63
CA GLN A 493 17.14 -9.94 -5.59
C GLN A 493 15.90 -10.59 -6.23
N GLU A 494 14.89 -10.93 -5.43
CA GLU A 494 13.66 -11.53 -5.97
C GLU A 494 12.80 -10.51 -6.72
N TYR A 495 12.69 -9.28 -6.22
CA TYR A 495 12.03 -8.20 -6.98
C TYR A 495 12.70 -8.02 -8.36
N ALA A 496 14.03 -7.93 -8.41
CA ALA A 496 14.75 -7.83 -9.68
C ALA A 496 14.46 -9.01 -10.62
N ARG A 497 14.34 -10.24 -10.10
CA ARG A 497 13.96 -11.41 -10.90
C ARG A 497 12.52 -11.35 -11.41
N SER A 498 11.61 -10.81 -10.61
CA SER A 498 10.21 -10.65 -11.01
C SER A 498 10.06 -9.62 -12.14
N ILE A 499 10.85 -8.53 -12.12
CA ILE A 499 10.93 -7.57 -13.23
C ILE A 499 11.54 -8.23 -14.47
N GLN A 500 12.62 -8.99 -14.32
CA GLN A 500 13.23 -9.72 -15.44
C GLN A 500 12.23 -10.69 -16.08
N TYR A 501 11.45 -11.42 -15.28
CA TYR A 501 10.40 -12.32 -15.77
C TYR A 501 9.33 -11.57 -16.57
N SER A 502 8.80 -10.47 -16.04
CA SER A 502 7.69 -9.72 -16.64
C SER A 502 8.12 -9.04 -17.94
N VAL A 503 9.29 -8.38 -17.93
CA VAL A 503 9.89 -7.78 -19.14
C VAL A 503 10.18 -8.84 -20.19
N THR A 504 10.80 -9.97 -19.81
CA THR A 504 11.10 -11.05 -20.77
C THR A 504 9.83 -11.65 -21.36
N SER A 505 8.78 -11.83 -20.55
CA SER A 505 7.49 -12.35 -21.02
C SER A 505 6.87 -11.42 -22.06
N LEU A 506 6.89 -10.10 -21.80
CA LEU A 506 6.35 -9.09 -22.70
C LEU A 506 7.14 -8.97 -24.00
N THR A 507 8.47 -8.93 -23.94
CA THR A 507 9.30 -8.80 -25.14
C THR A 507 9.25 -10.07 -26.00
N GLN A 508 9.24 -11.25 -25.37
CA GLN A 508 9.05 -12.52 -26.10
C GLN A 508 7.66 -12.63 -26.73
N TRP A 509 6.62 -12.09 -26.10
CA TRP A 509 5.29 -12.01 -26.71
C TRP A 509 5.29 -11.10 -27.94
N LEU A 510 5.92 -9.92 -27.84
CA LEU A 510 6.00 -8.97 -28.95
C LEU A 510 6.82 -9.54 -30.13
N GLU A 511 7.94 -10.21 -29.85
CA GLU A 511 8.75 -10.89 -30.87
C GLU A 511 7.93 -11.94 -31.64
N ARG A 512 7.08 -12.69 -30.93
CA ARG A 512 6.28 -13.79 -31.49
C ARG A 512 5.13 -13.32 -32.37
N TYR A 513 4.43 -12.29 -31.91
CA TYR A 513 3.09 -11.96 -32.41
C TYR A 513 2.96 -10.53 -32.94
N GLY A 514 3.96 -9.69 -32.70
CA GLY A 514 3.97 -8.31 -33.16
C GLY A 514 4.10 -8.22 -34.68
N THR A 515 3.35 -7.29 -35.27
CA THR A 515 3.31 -7.03 -36.71
C THR A 515 3.90 -5.66 -37.04
N ASP A 516 3.92 -5.30 -38.32
CA ASP A 516 4.36 -3.97 -38.77
C ASP A 516 3.43 -2.84 -38.26
N ASP A 517 2.20 -3.21 -37.89
CA ASP A 517 1.17 -2.30 -37.37
C ASP A 517 1.01 -2.36 -35.84
N THR A 518 1.88 -3.09 -35.14
CA THR A 518 1.85 -3.15 -33.68
C THR A 518 2.66 -2.00 -33.06
N VAL A 519 2.03 -1.21 -32.21
CA VAL A 519 2.66 -0.18 -31.36
C VAL A 519 2.49 -0.58 -29.90
N LEU A 520 3.59 -0.93 -29.24
CA LEU A 520 3.60 -1.23 -27.81
C LEU A 520 4.14 -0.01 -27.05
N VAL A 521 3.33 0.50 -26.13
CA VAL A 521 3.76 1.42 -25.08
C VAL A 521 3.76 0.64 -23.77
N PHE A 522 4.92 0.46 -23.14
CA PHE A 522 4.96 -0.16 -21.81
C PHE A 522 5.73 0.68 -20.81
N LEU A 523 5.29 0.61 -19.55
CA LEU A 523 5.82 1.46 -18.49
C LEU A 523 5.63 0.81 -17.13
N GLY A 524 6.39 1.30 -16.14
CA GLY A 524 6.04 1.07 -14.75
C GLY A 524 4.86 1.92 -14.31
N ASP A 525 4.09 1.40 -13.36
CA ASP A 525 3.06 2.11 -12.61
C ASP A 525 3.65 2.89 -11.42
N HIS A 526 4.60 2.29 -10.69
CA HIS A 526 5.32 2.86 -9.56
C HIS A 526 6.61 2.10 -9.20
N GLN A 527 7.36 2.65 -8.25
CA GLN A 527 8.48 1.95 -7.60
C GLN A 527 7.98 0.92 -6.57
N PRO A 528 8.75 -0.12 -6.21
CA PRO A 528 8.41 -0.99 -5.09
C PRO A 528 8.58 -0.26 -3.74
N MET A 529 8.12 -0.87 -2.66
CA MET A 529 8.19 -0.29 -1.31
C MET A 529 9.63 0.08 -0.87
N ALA A 530 9.75 0.94 0.15
CA ALA A 530 11.01 1.56 0.57
C ALA A 530 12.10 0.54 0.97
N ARG A 531 11.73 -0.65 1.44
CA ARG A 531 12.67 -1.76 1.67
C ARG A 531 13.49 -2.09 0.42
N VAL A 532 12.85 -2.14 -0.75
CA VAL A 532 13.50 -2.48 -2.01
C VAL A 532 14.15 -1.24 -2.62
N SER A 533 13.37 -0.18 -2.84
CA SER A 533 13.85 1.03 -3.52
C SER A 533 14.83 1.87 -2.69
N GLY A 534 14.76 1.77 -1.37
CA GLY A 534 15.50 2.60 -0.41
C GLY A 534 14.70 3.81 0.07
N ASN A 535 14.97 4.26 1.30
CA ASN A 535 14.23 5.33 1.99
C ASN A 535 14.28 6.72 1.32
N ARG A 536 15.12 6.90 0.30
CA ARG A 536 15.29 8.17 -0.44
C ARG A 536 15.09 8.01 -1.94
N ALA A 537 14.49 6.90 -2.37
CA ALA A 537 14.18 6.71 -3.78
C ALA A 537 13.17 7.75 -4.28
N GLY A 538 13.39 8.23 -5.50
CA GLY A 538 12.37 8.98 -6.24
C GLY A 538 11.19 8.09 -6.66
N ARG A 539 10.22 8.69 -7.33
CA ARG A 539 9.03 8.00 -7.87
C ARG A 539 9.13 7.70 -9.36
N ASP A 540 10.34 7.75 -9.91
CA ASP A 540 10.56 7.59 -11.34
C ASP A 540 10.40 6.12 -11.76
N VAL A 541 9.74 5.94 -12.89
CA VAL A 541 9.49 4.67 -13.57
C VAL A 541 9.90 4.79 -15.04
N PRO A 542 10.44 3.73 -15.64
CA PRO A 542 10.74 3.72 -17.07
C PRO A 542 9.45 3.66 -17.89
N VAL A 543 9.50 4.23 -19.09
CA VAL A 543 8.48 4.13 -20.14
C VAL A 543 9.18 3.88 -21.47
N SER A 544 8.60 3.05 -22.33
CA SER A 544 9.13 2.68 -23.63
C SER A 544 8.02 2.69 -24.68
N ILE A 545 8.31 3.23 -25.86
CA ILE A 545 7.50 3.06 -27.08
C ILE A 545 8.29 2.15 -28.01
N VAL A 546 7.65 1.09 -28.51
CA VAL A 546 8.25 0.06 -29.36
C VAL A 546 7.38 -0.14 -30.59
N ALA A 547 7.96 -0.06 -31.78
CA ALA A 547 7.26 -0.24 -33.05
C ALA A 547 8.23 -0.67 -34.15
N LYS A 548 7.72 -1.35 -35.19
CA LYS A 548 8.48 -1.58 -36.44
C LYS A 548 8.42 -0.39 -37.38
N ASP A 549 7.29 0.31 -37.39
CA ASP A 549 7.09 1.47 -38.25
C ASP A 549 7.91 2.66 -37.72
N PRO A 550 8.98 3.10 -38.42
CA PRO A 550 9.81 4.21 -37.96
C PRO A 550 9.02 5.50 -37.84
N LYS A 551 7.92 5.68 -38.61
CA LYS A 551 7.07 6.87 -38.52
C LYS A 551 6.42 7.01 -37.16
N VAL A 552 6.21 5.92 -36.42
CA VAL A 552 5.67 5.96 -35.05
C VAL A 552 6.71 6.55 -34.08
N LEU A 553 7.99 6.22 -34.27
CA LEU A 553 9.08 6.70 -33.43
C LEU A 553 9.56 8.10 -33.82
N ASP A 554 9.47 8.46 -35.10
CA ASP A 554 9.79 9.81 -35.59
C ASP A 554 8.92 10.89 -34.93
N LYS A 555 7.65 10.55 -34.60
CA LYS A 555 6.71 11.44 -33.90
C LYS A 555 7.12 11.80 -32.47
N VAL A 556 8.05 11.04 -31.90
CA VAL A 556 8.56 11.24 -30.53
C VAL A 556 10.07 11.52 -30.51
N ALA A 557 10.68 11.79 -31.67
CA ALA A 557 12.13 12.04 -31.76
C ALA A 557 12.56 13.29 -30.97
N ASP A 558 11.69 14.32 -30.87
CA ASP A 558 11.94 15.54 -30.11
C ASP A 558 11.82 15.36 -28.58
N TRP A 559 11.39 14.18 -28.13
CA TRP A 559 11.29 13.85 -26.70
C TRP A 559 12.65 13.64 -26.05
N ASN A 560 13.72 13.46 -26.85
CA ASN A 560 15.09 13.16 -26.41
C ASN A 560 15.15 11.92 -25.51
N TRP A 561 14.36 10.90 -25.83
CA TRP A 561 14.39 9.60 -25.18
C TRP A 561 15.50 8.72 -25.75
N THR A 562 16.03 7.82 -24.92
CA THR A 562 17.12 6.92 -25.26
C THR A 562 16.67 5.85 -26.25
N GLU A 563 17.53 5.47 -27.18
CA GLU A 563 17.31 4.34 -28.07
C GLU A 563 17.41 3.00 -27.32
N GLY A 564 16.47 2.08 -27.60
CA GLY A 564 16.38 0.77 -26.93
C GLY A 564 15.47 0.78 -25.72
N LEU A 565 15.36 -0.37 -25.04
CA LEU A 565 14.44 -0.56 -23.90
C LEU A 565 14.97 -0.01 -22.57
N ARG A 566 16.27 0.31 -22.49
CA ARG A 566 16.90 0.81 -21.27
C ARG A 566 17.05 2.34 -21.36
N PRO A 567 16.29 3.13 -20.58
CA PRO A 567 16.52 4.57 -20.53
C PRO A 567 17.91 4.89 -19.96
N ASP A 568 18.55 5.92 -20.49
CA ASP A 568 19.76 6.48 -19.87
C ASP A 568 19.43 7.11 -18.52
N ARG A 569 20.41 7.14 -17.61
CA ARG A 569 20.23 7.72 -16.27
C ARG A 569 19.82 9.20 -16.31
N ASP A 570 20.31 9.92 -17.31
CA ASP A 570 20.12 11.36 -17.46
C ASP A 570 19.07 11.71 -18.54
N ALA A 571 18.34 10.70 -19.05
CA ALA A 571 17.23 10.94 -19.97
C ALA A 571 16.15 11.82 -19.31
N PRO A 572 15.39 12.61 -20.09
CA PRO A 572 14.38 13.51 -19.55
C PRO A 572 13.37 12.79 -18.65
N VAL A 573 13.07 13.40 -17.50
CA VAL A 573 12.05 12.93 -16.55
C VAL A 573 10.82 13.84 -16.66
N TRP A 574 9.66 13.26 -16.92
CA TRP A 574 8.39 14.00 -16.93
C TRP A 574 7.49 13.55 -15.80
N LYS A 575 6.59 14.43 -15.32
CA LYS A 575 5.46 13.94 -14.53
C LYS A 575 4.65 12.95 -15.36
N MET A 576 4.22 11.85 -14.75
CA MET A 576 3.38 10.85 -15.41
C MET A 576 2.08 11.43 -15.99
N SER A 577 1.51 12.44 -15.32
CA SER A 577 0.32 13.17 -15.80
C SER A 577 0.57 13.97 -17.09
N ALA A 578 1.82 14.23 -17.48
CA ALA A 578 2.12 14.90 -18.75
C ALA A 578 2.09 13.93 -19.95
N PHE A 579 2.07 12.61 -19.72
CA PHE A 579 2.21 11.62 -20.78
C PHE A 579 1.04 11.66 -21.77
N ARG A 580 -0.22 11.65 -21.29
CA ARG A 580 -1.42 11.63 -22.14
C ARG A 580 -1.41 12.74 -23.20
N ASP A 581 -1.27 13.98 -22.77
CA ASP A 581 -1.36 15.13 -23.68
C ASP A 581 -0.20 15.17 -24.68
N ARG A 582 1.00 14.77 -24.23
CA ARG A 582 2.16 14.63 -25.11
C ARG A 582 1.93 13.54 -26.15
N PHE A 583 1.40 12.39 -25.74
CA PHE A 583 1.08 11.28 -26.63
C PHE A 583 0.01 11.69 -27.67
N LEU A 584 -1.11 12.25 -27.21
CA LEU A 584 -2.18 12.72 -28.10
C LEU A 584 -1.65 13.71 -29.13
N LYS A 585 -0.86 14.69 -28.69
CA LYS A 585 -0.27 15.71 -29.57
C LYS A 585 0.75 15.12 -30.55
N ALA A 586 1.62 14.22 -30.09
CA ALA A 586 2.64 13.59 -30.93
C ALA A 586 1.99 12.82 -32.10
N TYR A 587 0.84 12.18 -31.85
CA TYR A 587 0.11 11.42 -32.87
C TYR A 587 -1.02 12.20 -33.54
N GLY A 588 -0.85 13.53 -33.64
CA GLY A 588 -1.64 14.39 -34.52
C GLY A 588 -2.99 14.84 -33.95
N SER A 589 -3.25 14.60 -32.66
CA SER A 589 -4.50 15.07 -32.06
C SER A 589 -4.52 16.58 -31.92
N THR A 590 -5.65 17.21 -32.27
CA THR A 590 -5.80 18.68 -32.18
C THR A 590 -6.53 19.05 -30.89
N PRO A 591 -5.96 19.91 -30.02
CA PRO A 591 -6.63 20.33 -28.78
C PRO A 591 -7.90 21.14 -29.06
N HIS A 592 -9.03 20.70 -28.51
CA HIS A 592 -10.23 21.51 -28.35
C HIS A 592 -10.68 21.33 -26.91
N ALA A 593 -10.40 22.32 -26.07
CA ALA A 593 -10.61 22.20 -24.65
C ALA A 593 -12.11 22.12 -24.30
N SER A 594 -12.46 21.28 -23.33
CA SER A 594 -13.75 21.34 -22.63
C SER A 594 -13.65 22.26 -21.43
N GLY A 595 -14.67 23.11 -21.23
CA GLY A 595 -14.83 23.89 -20.01
C GLY A 595 -15.28 23.00 -18.85
N GLY A 596 -14.82 23.33 -17.64
CA GLY A 596 -15.26 22.68 -16.41
C GLY A 596 -16.55 23.26 -15.82
#